data_AF-A0A4R3L9S3-F1
#
_entry.id   AF-A0A4R3L9S3-F1
#
_cell.length_a   1.000
_cell.length_b   1.000
_cell.length_c   1.000
_cell.angle_alpha   90.00
_cell.angle_beta   90.00
_cell.angle_gamma   90.00
#
_symmetry.space_group_name_H-M   'P 1'
#
loop_
_entity.id
_entity.type
_entity.pdbx_description
1 polymer ?
#
loop_
_entity_poly.entity_id
_entity_poly.type
_entity_poly.pdbx_seq_one_letter_code
_entity_poly.pdbx_strand_id
1 'polypeptide(L)'
;MLVFRGRAPFKPKYGTIGGRSLIPFHLLILLLFLGLGLFFLFFTTSYMEAVHYLLIALYLYISLFELLGKPFARWIYLLTMVLLVGDGMLNMFVFSTGLLSGIFSFFLAFLAWKSAQRLKNV
;
A
#
# COMPACT_ATOMS: atom_id res chain seq x y z
N MET A 1 8.16 27.57 -21.31
CA MET A 1 7.34 26.52 -21.94
C MET A 1 7.88 25.17 -21.48
N LEU A 2 7.29 24.58 -20.43
CA LEU A 2 7.75 23.32 -19.84
C LEU A 2 7.14 22.15 -20.62
N VAL A 3 7.99 21.45 -21.38
CA VAL A 3 7.61 20.25 -22.13
C VAL A 3 7.38 19.11 -21.13
N PHE A 4 6.11 18.85 -20.81
CA PHE A 4 5.70 17.60 -20.18
C PHE A 4 6.05 16.45 -21.13
N ARG A 5 7.23 15.85 -20.94
CA ARG A 5 7.59 14.57 -21.56
C ARG A 5 6.52 13.55 -21.14
N GLY A 6 5.62 13.24 -22.06
CA GLY A 6 4.63 12.19 -21.91
C GLY A 6 5.35 10.90 -21.53
N ARG A 7 5.20 10.47 -20.28
CA ARG A 7 5.64 9.15 -19.84
C ARG A 7 4.88 8.15 -20.70
N ALA A 8 5.60 7.25 -21.37
CA ALA A 8 4.98 6.16 -22.11
C ALA A 8 3.93 5.48 -21.21
N PRO A 9 2.73 5.17 -21.72
CA PRO A 9 1.71 4.53 -20.91
C PRO A 9 2.27 3.21 -20.38
N PHE A 10 2.33 3.09 -19.05
CA PHE A 10 2.65 1.84 -18.39
C PHE A 10 1.63 0.80 -18.88
N LYS A 11 2.07 -0.11 -19.76
CA LYS A 11 1.27 -1.25 -20.16
C LYS A 11 1.48 -2.32 -19.09
N PRO A 12 0.52 -2.56 -18.18
CA PRO A 12 0.63 -3.70 -17.29
C PRO A 12 0.79 -4.96 -18.15
N LYS A 13 1.82 -5.76 -17.88
CA LYS A 13 2.06 -7.04 -18.55
C LYS A 13 1.05 -8.13 -18.13
N TYR A 14 -0.01 -7.74 -17.42
CA TYR A 14 -1.13 -8.59 -17.05
C TYR A 14 -2.17 -8.47 -18.15
N GLY A 15 -2.10 -9.44 -19.07
CA GLY A 15 -3.08 -9.63 -20.12
C GLY A 15 -4.50 -9.50 -19.56
N THR A 16 -5.24 -8.58 -20.17
CA THR A 16 -6.66 -8.70 -20.48
C THR A 16 -7.21 -10.10 -20.17
N ILE A 17 -7.95 -10.19 -19.06
CA ILE A 17 -8.98 -11.19 -18.66
C ILE A 17 -8.90 -11.45 -17.14
N GLY A 18 -7.70 -11.54 -16.52
CA GLY A 18 -7.55 -11.79 -15.07
C GLY A 18 -7.45 -10.54 -14.18
N GLY A 19 -6.96 -9.41 -14.69
CA GLY A 19 -6.73 -8.22 -13.86
C GLY A 19 -7.99 -7.44 -13.48
N ARG A 20 -9.06 -7.50 -14.29
CA ARG A 20 -10.30 -6.74 -14.05
C ARG A 20 -11.19 -7.35 -12.98
N SER A 21 -11.19 -8.68 -12.84
CA SER A 21 -11.93 -9.38 -11.79
C SER A 21 -11.33 -9.19 -10.40
N LEU A 22 -10.03 -8.84 -10.31
CA LEU A 22 -9.35 -8.59 -9.05
C LEU A 22 -9.59 -7.19 -8.48
N ILE A 23 -10.05 -6.24 -9.29
CA ILE A 23 -10.36 -4.86 -8.88
C ILE A 23 -11.44 -4.81 -7.79
N PRO A 24 -12.63 -5.43 -7.96
CA PRO A 24 -13.67 -5.39 -6.92
C PRO A 24 -13.21 -6.06 -5.62
N PHE A 25 -12.43 -7.14 -5.71
CA PHE A 25 -11.83 -7.78 -4.54
C PHE A 25 -10.82 -6.87 -3.83
N HIS A 26 -9.95 -6.19 -4.58
CA HIS A 26 -9.03 -5.20 -4.02
C HIS A 26 -9.77 -4.04 -3.36
N LEU A 27 -10.83 -3.52 -3.98
CA LEU A 27 -11.65 -2.46 -3.43
C LEU A 27 -12.34 -2.89 -2.14
N LEU A 28 -12.87 -4.12 -2.09
CA LEU A 28 -13.49 -4.66 -0.88
C LEU A 28 -12.49 -4.71 0.28
N ILE A 29 -11.29 -5.25 0.04
CA ILE A 29 -10.24 -5.32 1.06
C ILE A 29 -9.79 -3.91 1.47
N LEU A 30 -9.58 -3.01 0.51
CA LEU A 30 -9.20 -1.62 0.80
C LEU A 30 -10.23 -0.95 1.72
N LEU A 31 -11.52 -1.05 1.39
CA LEU A 31 -12.59 -0.46 2.19
C LEU A 31 -12.72 -1.11 3.57
N LEU A 32 -12.50 -2.43 3.67
CA LEU A 32 -12.46 -3.13 4.95
C LEU A 32 -11.36 -2.58 5.86
N PHE A 33 -10.11 -2.52 5.38
CA PHE A 33 -8.98 -2.02 6.16
C PHE A 33 -9.10 -0.53 6.48
N LEU A 34 -9.62 0.27 5.54
CA LEU A 34 -9.91 1.68 5.79
C LEU A 34 -10.97 1.84 6.88
N GLY A 35 -12.07 1.08 6.78
CA GLY A 35 -13.15 1.08 7.76
C GLY A 35 -12.68 0.64 9.15
N LEU A 36 -11.87 -0.41 9.24
CA LEU A 36 -11.24 -0.83 10.49
C LEU A 36 -10.32 0.25 11.04
N GLY A 37 -9.44 0.84 10.21
CA GLY A 37 -8.57 1.94 10.65
C GLY A 37 -9.34 3.12 11.23
N LEU A 38 -10.42 3.55 10.58
CA LEU A 38 -11.30 4.61 11.09
C LEU A 38 -12.06 4.18 12.34
N PHE A 39 -12.54 2.94 12.39
CA PHE A 39 -13.22 2.41 13.57
C PHE A 39 -12.31 2.43 14.80
N PHE A 40 -11.09 1.94 14.66
CA PHE A 40 -10.09 1.97 15.73
C PHE A 40 -9.64 3.39 16.09
N LEU A 41 -9.62 4.32 15.12
CA LEU A 41 -9.26 5.70 15.38
C LEU A 41 -10.32 6.45 16.21
N PHE A 42 -11.61 6.21 15.95
CA PHE A 42 -12.70 7.00 16.54
C PHE A 42 -13.43 6.31 17.68
N PHE A 43 -13.47 4.98 17.70
CA PHE A 43 -14.29 4.22 18.66
C PHE A 43 -13.47 3.38 19.64
N THR A 44 -12.15 3.30 19.49
CA THR A 44 -11.27 2.59 20.42
C THR A 44 -10.11 3.47 20.88
N THR A 45 -9.41 3.04 21.94
CA THR A 45 -8.20 3.70 22.45
C THR A 45 -6.92 3.13 21.83
N SER A 46 -7.04 2.19 20.89
CA SER A 46 -5.90 1.47 20.29
C SER A 46 -5.39 2.19 19.06
N TYR A 47 -4.81 3.38 19.26
CA TYR A 47 -4.32 4.26 18.18
C TYR A 47 -3.27 3.60 17.27
N MET A 48 -2.46 2.69 17.82
CA MET A 48 -1.43 1.98 17.04
C MET A 48 -2.05 1.03 16.01
N GLU A 49 -3.11 0.31 16.38
CA GLU A 49 -3.83 -0.55 15.44
C GLU A 49 -4.57 0.27 14.37
N ALA A 50 -5.10 1.44 14.75
CA ALA A 50 -5.69 2.37 13.79
C ALA A 50 -4.66 2.77 12.71
N VAL A 51 -3.46 3.18 13.12
CA VAL A 51 -2.38 3.54 12.20
C VAL A 51 -1.97 2.34 11.33
N HIS A 52 -1.82 1.16 11.92
CA HIS A 52 -1.49 -0.07 11.20
C HIS A 52 -2.48 -0.36 10.07
N TYR A 53 -3.78 -0.37 10.38
CA TYR A 53 -4.83 -0.62 9.37
C TYR A 53 -4.90 0.48 8.31
N LEU A 54 -4.69 1.75 8.68
CA LEU A 54 -4.64 2.86 7.74
C LEU A 54 -3.43 2.76 6.78
N LEU A 55 -2.26 2.30 7.26
CA LEU A 55 -1.09 2.09 6.43
C LEU A 55 -1.28 0.93 5.45
N ILE A 56 -1.94 -0.15 5.88
CA ILE A 56 -2.33 -1.24 4.99
C ILE A 56 -3.29 -0.72 3.91
N ALA A 57 -4.30 0.06 4.29
CA ALA A 57 -5.25 0.67 3.35
C ALA A 57 -4.55 1.60 2.34
N LEU A 58 -3.57 2.40 2.80
CA LEU A 58 -2.75 3.25 1.93
C LEU A 58 -1.97 2.42 0.90
N TYR A 59 -1.34 1.33 1.32
CA TYR A 59 -0.64 0.44 0.40
C TYR A 59 -1.60 -0.17 -0.64
N LEU A 60 -2.76 -0.65 -0.20
CA LEU A 60 -3.79 -1.21 -1.09
C LEU A 60 -4.34 -0.17 -2.08
N TYR A 61 -4.45 1.09 -1.66
CA TYR A 61 -4.82 2.19 -2.55
C TYR A 61 -3.78 2.43 -3.62
N ILE A 62 -2.50 2.43 -3.24
CA ILE A 62 -1.39 2.58 -4.20
C ILE A 62 -1.35 1.41 -5.18
N SER A 63 -1.53 0.17 -4.70
CA SER A 63 -1.55 -1.03 -5.54
C SER A 63 -2.78 -1.09 -6.45
N LEU A 64 -3.93 -0.56 -6.02
CA LEU A 64 -5.12 -0.43 -6.87
C LEU A 64 -4.83 0.47 -8.08
N PHE A 65 -4.21 1.63 -7.88
CA PHE A 65 -3.85 2.53 -8.98
C PHE A 65 -2.83 1.91 -9.93
N GLU A 66 -1.93 1.09 -9.40
CA GLU A 66 -1.01 0.28 -10.18
C GLU A 66 -1.75 -0.74 -11.07
N LEU A 67 -2.77 -1.42 -10.53
CA LEU A 67 -3.65 -2.34 -11.30
C LEU A 67 -4.47 -1.60 -12.37
N LEU A 68 -4.88 -0.37 -12.10
CA LEU A 68 -5.57 0.50 -13.06
C LEU A 68 -4.62 1.07 -14.15
N GLY A 69 -3.32 0.72 -14.11
CA GLY A 69 -2.33 1.17 -15.08
C GLY A 69 -1.89 2.62 -14.90
N LYS A 70 -2.21 3.24 -13.76
CA LYS A 70 -1.86 4.63 -13.40
C LYS A 70 -0.96 4.65 -12.15
N PRO A 71 0.27 4.13 -12.22
CA PRO A 71 1.14 4.06 -11.06
C PRO A 71 1.49 5.46 -10.54
N PHE A 72 1.61 5.57 -9.23
CA PHE A 72 2.04 6.80 -8.55
C PHE A 72 3.52 7.12 -8.84
N ALA A 73 3.98 8.29 -8.39
CA ALA A 73 5.40 8.63 -8.44
C ALA A 73 6.23 7.72 -7.52
N ARG A 74 7.46 7.38 -7.92
CA ARG A 74 8.35 6.49 -7.17
C ARG A 74 8.52 6.86 -5.69
N TRP A 75 8.56 8.16 -5.37
CA TRP A 75 8.74 8.63 -4.00
C TRP A 75 7.56 8.24 -3.09
N ILE A 76 6.34 8.08 -3.63
CA ILE A 76 5.16 7.65 -2.86
C ILE A 76 5.39 6.20 -2.38
N TYR A 77 5.86 5.32 -3.27
CA TYR A 77 6.18 3.93 -2.90
C TYR A 77 7.30 3.84 -1.86
N LEU A 78 8.34 4.68 -1.97
CA LEU A 78 9.42 4.74 -0.99
C LEU A 78 8.92 5.27 0.36
N LEU A 79 8.05 6.29 0.36
CA LEU A 79 7.45 6.81 1.58
C LEU A 79 6.57 5.74 2.25
N THR A 80 5.70 5.08 1.50
CA THR A 80 4.87 3.98 2.02
C THR A 80 5.72 2.83 2.56
N MET A 81 6.81 2.50 1.88
CA MET A 81 7.77 1.49 2.38
C MET A 81 8.37 1.89 3.73
N VAL A 82 8.85 3.12 3.88
CA VAL A 82 9.41 3.61 5.16
C VAL A 82 8.35 3.59 6.26
N LEU A 83 7.13 4.03 5.96
CA LEU A 83 6.03 4.03 6.93
C LEU A 83 5.68 2.61 7.39
N LEU A 84 5.59 1.66 6.46
CA LEU A 84 5.30 0.25 6.77
C LEU A 84 6.44 -0.43 7.53
N VAL A 85 7.70 -0.10 7.23
CA VAL A 85 8.85 -0.58 8.02
C VAL A 85 8.77 -0.05 9.45
N GLY A 86 8.51 1.26 9.61
CA GLY A 86 8.36 1.88 10.92
C GLY A 86 7.23 1.23 11.72
N ASP A 87 6.07 1.05 11.11
CA ASP A 87 4.93 0.36 11.71
C ASP A 87 5.26 -1.10 12.07
N GLY A 88 5.93 -1.85 11.20
CA GLY A 88 6.37 -3.21 11.48
C GLY A 88 7.31 -3.28 12.69
N MET A 89 8.25 -2.35 12.81
CA MET A 89 9.13 -2.26 13.97
C MET A 89 8.37 -1.92 15.26
N LEU A 90 7.43 -0.97 15.20
CA LEU A 90 6.64 -0.58 16.37
C LEU A 90 5.75 -1.74 16.86
N ASN A 91 5.10 -2.47 15.96
CA ASN A 91 4.25 -3.62 16.31
C ASN A 91 5.06 -4.81 16.85
N MET A 92 6.28 -5.06 16.35
CA MET A 92 7.12 -6.17 16.80
C MET A 92 7.87 -5.89 18.11
N PHE A 93 8.39 -4.67 18.29
CA PHE A 93 9.37 -4.38 19.34
C PHE A 93 8.88 -3.43 20.43
N VAL A 94 7.84 -2.63 20.18
CA VAL A 94 7.41 -1.57 21.11
C VAL A 94 6.07 -1.89 21.74
N PHE A 95 5.04 -2.13 20.93
CA PHE A 95 3.67 -2.28 21.44
C PHE A 95 3.22 -3.74 21.58
N SER A 96 3.98 -4.70 21.04
CA SER A 96 3.72 -6.14 21.09
C SER A 96 2.27 -6.54 20.79
N THR A 97 1.58 -5.73 20.00
CA THR A 97 0.20 -5.93 19.49
C THR A 97 0.12 -7.21 18.63
N GLY A 98 1.24 -7.66 18.07
CA GLY A 98 1.40 -9.02 17.59
C GLY A 98 2.54 -9.18 16.59
N LEU A 99 3.36 -10.22 16.77
CA LEU A 99 4.44 -10.60 15.85
C LEU A 99 3.94 -10.71 14.40
N LEU A 100 2.74 -11.27 14.20
CA LEU A 100 2.13 -11.45 12.89
C LEU A 100 1.77 -10.12 12.21
N SER A 101 1.25 -9.15 12.96
CA SER A 101 0.93 -7.82 12.44
C SER A 101 2.18 -7.12 11.92
N GLY A 102 3.27 -7.16 12.70
CA GLY A 102 4.53 -6.58 12.27
C GLY A 102 5.15 -7.27 11.05
N ILE A 103 5.14 -8.61 11.00
CA ILE A 103 5.58 -9.37 9.82
C ILE A 103 4.78 -8.98 8.58
N PHE A 104 3.47 -8.79 8.72
CA PHE A 104 2.61 -8.37 7.62
C PHE A 104 3.00 -7.00 7.08
N SER A 105 3.27 -6.02 7.95
CA SER A 105 3.77 -4.70 7.53
C SER A 105 5.11 -4.77 6.81
N PHE A 106 6.04 -5.59 7.28
CA PHE A 106 7.32 -5.81 6.57
C PHE A 106 7.13 -6.44 5.20
N PHE A 107 6.20 -7.40 5.08
CA PHE A 107 5.88 -8.01 3.79
C PHE A 107 5.32 -6.99 2.80
N LEU A 108 4.38 -6.14 3.23
CA LEU A 108 3.85 -5.06 2.40
C LEU A 108 4.93 -4.02 2.05
N ALA A 109 5.82 -3.69 2.99
CA ALA A 109 6.94 -2.79 2.75
C ALA A 109 7.88 -3.33 1.66
N PHE A 110 8.16 -4.64 1.69
CA PHE A 110 8.94 -5.31 0.66
C PHE A 110 8.26 -5.23 -0.71
N LEU A 111 6.94 -5.46 -0.78
CA LEU A 111 6.21 -5.31 -2.04
C LEU A 111 6.24 -3.87 -2.56
N ALA A 112 6.04 -2.87 -1.69
CA ALA A 112 6.15 -1.46 -2.03
C ALA A 112 7.55 -1.11 -2.58
N TRP A 113 8.61 -1.65 -1.97
CA TRP A 113 9.98 -1.53 -2.46
C TRP A 113 10.15 -2.13 -3.86
N LYS A 114 9.60 -3.33 -4.11
CA LYS A 114 9.64 -3.97 -5.43
C LYS A 114 8.92 -3.13 -6.49
N SER A 115 7.76 -2.55 -6.18
CA SER A 115 7.08 -1.60 -7.07
C SER A 115 7.92 -0.35 -7.32
N ALA A 116 8.58 0.21 -6.30
CA ALA A 116 9.48 1.35 -6.44
C ALA A 116 10.69 1.04 -7.34
N GLN A 117 11.26 -0.17 -7.23
CA GLN A 117 12.35 -0.61 -8.11
C GLN A 117 11.91 -0.78 -9.55
N ARG A 118 10.70 -1.32 -9.79
CA ARG A 118 10.16 -1.44 -11.14
C ARG A 118 10.05 -0.08 -11.83
N LEU A 119 9.65 0.95 -11.10
CA LEU A 119 9.55 2.33 -11.59
C LEU A 119 10.90 3.04 -11.78
N LYS A 120 12.01 2.52 -11.23
CA LYS A 120 13.36 3.03 -11.52
C LYS A 120 13.83 2.63 -12.92
N ASN A 121 13.33 1.50 -13.42
CA ASN A 121 13.76 0.89 -14.67
C ASN A 121 12.87 1.28 -15.88
N VAL A 122 11.95 2.23 -15.68
CA VAL A 122 11.04 2.80 -16.71
C VAL A 122 11.40 4.27 -16.90
#